data_AF-A0A5J4U6B7-F1
#
_entry.id   AF-A0A5J4U6B7-F1
#
_cell.length_a   1.000
_cell.length_b   1.000
_cell.length_c   1.000
_cell.angle_alpha   90.00
_cell.angle_beta   90.00
_cell.angle_gamma   90.00
#
_symmetry.space_group_name_H-M   'P 1'
#
loop_
_entity.id
_entity.type
_entity.pdbx_description
1 polymer ?
#
loop_
_entity_poly.entity_id
_entity_poly.type
_entity_poly.pdbx_seq_one_letter_code
_entity_poly.pdbx_strand_id
1 'polypeptide(L)'
;MLFVFGYPLAGAAIPSLKQHIKRRQIYYVDCKVNLCIWTAYSFITMSNSKDKRWIDCSRIAEAKGIFSRINRVDFRDNYQGFEFVRDIENFINKEQINVHMYTFEDNLPHYELTQNYLVNGSNKQFNILFNNDGINAHIMYTSDVEALTGFRYQKKVNEKFGDSSQVTATLIPFAIASIVKLASGIYSFYYDIRTEDFLDNWLEQIFEEAKQVKKDNKYLDETIPQYYEVSVIRFNSAKFDASILFKNLKSKDWTISKYQDQNTIAKLIIVKHQSSCIQLIFANFKIYSMQHKLKDTVRDFGNGQYKKYRFPHEFININNYMNELNKCEPIPIEAFDNKLRNKKLSEDKYKDYQVEAAKHKSRWDYLKHFNIFDIKTIICHRIFDCIRALRHRYIGQ
;
A
#
# COMPACT_ATOMS: atom_id res chain seq x y z
N MET A 1 -15.29 -22.38 31.66
CA MET A 1 -16.67 -21.99 31.33
C MET A 1 -16.76 -21.86 29.82
N LEU A 2 -17.31 -22.88 29.16
CA LEU A 2 -17.41 -22.99 27.70
C LEU A 2 -18.72 -22.29 27.30
N PHE A 3 -18.64 -21.16 26.62
CA PHE A 3 -19.82 -20.56 25.99
C PHE A 3 -19.96 -21.13 24.59
N VAL A 4 -20.92 -22.03 24.41
CA VAL A 4 -21.40 -22.46 23.09
C VAL A 4 -22.48 -21.48 22.68
N PHE A 5 -22.22 -20.70 21.64
CA PHE A 5 -23.26 -19.97 20.91
C PHE A 5 -23.37 -20.57 19.51
N GLY A 6 -24.58 -21.00 19.15
CA GLY A 6 -24.96 -21.23 17.76
C GLY A 6 -25.49 -19.92 17.17
N TYR A 7 -24.81 -19.37 16.17
CA TYR A 7 -25.31 -18.30 15.30
C TYR A 7 -25.21 -18.76 13.84
N PRO A 8 -26.10 -18.24 12.96
CA PRO A 8 -26.46 -18.91 11.72
C PRO A 8 -25.38 -18.80 10.63
N LEU A 9 -25.48 -19.77 9.72
CA LEU A 9 -24.77 -19.96 8.46
C LEU A 9 -24.56 -18.65 7.68
N ALA A 10 -23.40 -18.60 7.00
CA ALA A 10 -22.94 -17.63 6.01
C ALA A 10 -24.03 -16.72 5.41
N GLY A 11 -23.80 -15.39 5.41
CA GLY A 11 -24.65 -14.45 4.64
C GLY A 11 -24.66 -13.00 5.11
N ALA A 12 -24.29 -12.70 6.37
CA ALA A 12 -24.27 -11.32 6.85
C ALA A 12 -22.97 -10.60 6.45
N ALA A 13 -23.07 -9.66 5.51
CA ALA A 13 -21.96 -8.75 5.20
C ALA A 13 -21.51 -8.02 6.47
N ILE A 14 -20.21 -8.07 6.76
CA ILE A 14 -19.57 -7.28 7.82
C ILE A 14 -20.04 -5.82 7.64
N PRO A 15 -20.51 -5.15 8.71
CA PRO A 15 -21.06 -3.79 8.61
C PRO A 15 -20.17 -2.80 7.84
N SER A 16 -18.85 -2.96 7.96
CA SER A 16 -17.80 -2.19 7.27
C SER A 16 -17.73 -2.45 5.75
N LEU A 17 -18.12 -3.64 5.27
CA LEU A 17 -18.13 -4.02 3.85
C LEU A 17 -19.42 -3.64 3.12
N LYS A 18 -20.51 -3.33 3.85
CA LYS A 18 -21.82 -2.97 3.27
C LYS A 18 -21.75 -1.84 2.25
N GLN A 19 -20.83 -0.89 2.45
CA GLN A 19 -20.67 0.25 1.55
C GLN A 19 -20.04 -0.14 0.21
N HIS A 20 -19.08 -1.06 0.21
CA HIS A 20 -18.44 -1.57 -1.00
C HIS A 20 -19.39 -2.45 -1.82
N ILE A 21 -20.29 -3.18 -1.14
CA ILE A 21 -21.38 -3.93 -1.77
C ILE A 21 -22.37 -2.97 -2.46
N LYS A 22 -22.80 -1.90 -1.77
CA LYS A 22 -23.67 -0.86 -2.37
C LYS A 22 -23.03 -0.20 -3.59
N ARG A 23 -21.71 0.02 -3.56
CA ARG A 23 -20.93 0.61 -4.65
C ARG A 23 -20.61 -0.35 -5.78
N ARG A 24 -21.05 -1.61 -5.69
CA ARG A 24 -20.78 -2.64 -6.69
C ARG A 24 -19.27 -2.89 -6.90
N GLN A 25 -18.48 -2.69 -5.85
CA GLN A 25 -17.03 -2.91 -5.85
C GLN A 25 -16.69 -4.34 -5.43
N ILE A 26 -17.46 -4.86 -4.47
CA ILE A 26 -17.40 -6.23 -3.99
C ILE A 26 -18.76 -6.89 -4.23
N TYR A 27 -18.75 -8.16 -4.61
CA TYR A 27 -19.94 -8.96 -4.79
C TYR A 27 -19.83 -10.27 -4.04
N TYR A 28 -20.95 -10.72 -3.49
CA TYR A 28 -21.09 -12.02 -2.85
C TYR A 28 -22.44 -12.62 -3.23
N VAL A 29 -22.56 -13.93 -3.06
CA VAL A 29 -23.82 -14.67 -3.21
C VAL A 29 -24.04 -15.40 -1.90
N ASP A 30 -25.22 -15.20 -1.32
CA ASP A 30 -25.63 -15.93 -0.13
C ASP A 30 -25.99 -17.38 -0.53
N CYS A 31 -25.33 -18.35 0.08
CA CYS A 31 -25.52 -19.76 -0.24
C CYS A 31 -25.34 -20.61 1.01
N LYS A 32 -26.26 -21.57 1.22
CA LYS A 32 -26.23 -22.50 2.36
C LYS A 32 -25.10 -23.53 2.30
N VAL A 33 -24.36 -23.60 1.19
CA VAL A 33 -23.26 -24.56 0.95
C VAL A 33 -21.98 -23.76 0.70
N ASN A 34 -20.81 -24.34 1.00
CA ASN A 34 -19.48 -23.71 0.91
C ASN A 34 -18.99 -23.48 -0.55
N LEU A 35 -19.80 -22.79 -1.36
CA LEU A 35 -19.60 -22.52 -2.79
C LEU A 35 -18.99 -21.14 -3.07
N CYS A 36 -18.43 -20.46 -2.07
CA CYS A 36 -18.06 -19.05 -2.13
C CYS A 36 -17.02 -18.71 -3.22
N ILE A 37 -16.00 -19.54 -3.45
CA ILE A 37 -15.04 -19.31 -4.55
C ILE A 37 -15.71 -19.42 -5.92
N TRP A 38 -16.61 -20.40 -6.10
CA TRP A 38 -17.23 -20.73 -7.38
C TRP A 38 -18.27 -19.68 -7.74
N THR A 39 -19.04 -19.25 -6.74
CA THR A 39 -19.98 -18.13 -6.88
C THR A 39 -19.25 -16.80 -7.10
N ALA A 40 -18.10 -16.57 -6.45
CA ALA A 40 -17.25 -15.42 -6.76
C ALA A 40 -16.72 -15.47 -8.20
N TYR A 41 -16.29 -16.64 -8.69
CA TYR A 41 -15.81 -16.80 -10.05
C TYR A 41 -16.92 -16.64 -11.11
N SER A 42 -18.17 -16.95 -10.76
CA SER A 42 -19.33 -16.70 -11.62
C SER A 42 -19.49 -15.23 -12.02
N PHE A 43 -18.90 -14.27 -11.28
CA PHE A 43 -18.94 -12.85 -11.68
C PHE A 43 -18.00 -12.54 -12.86
N ILE A 44 -17.08 -13.44 -13.17
CA ILE A 44 -16.22 -13.38 -14.35
C ILE A 44 -16.91 -14.09 -15.53
N THR A 45 -17.41 -15.32 -15.33
CA THR A 45 -18.06 -16.10 -16.40
C THR A 45 -19.42 -15.52 -16.79
N MET A 46 -20.16 -14.99 -15.81
CA MET A 46 -21.43 -14.29 -15.96
C MET A 46 -21.30 -12.86 -15.44
N SER A 47 -20.58 -12.04 -16.20
CA SER A 47 -20.40 -10.62 -15.87
C SER A 47 -21.73 -9.86 -15.80
N ASN A 48 -21.82 -8.92 -14.86
CA ASN A 48 -22.96 -8.00 -14.78
C ASN A 48 -22.74 -6.84 -15.76
N SER A 49 -23.80 -6.39 -16.41
CA SER A 49 -23.81 -5.13 -17.16
C SER A 49 -24.61 -4.06 -16.41
N LYS A 50 -24.67 -2.84 -16.95
CA LYS A 50 -25.48 -1.75 -16.37
C LYS A 50 -26.97 -2.16 -16.26
N ASP A 51 -27.44 -2.95 -17.22
CA ASP A 51 -28.86 -3.27 -17.42
C ASP A 51 -29.21 -4.72 -17.06
N LYS A 52 -28.21 -5.59 -16.83
CA LYS A 52 -28.41 -7.01 -16.52
C LYS A 52 -27.63 -7.43 -15.29
N ARG A 53 -28.36 -7.76 -14.22
CA ARG A 53 -27.85 -8.42 -13.03
C ARG A 53 -28.44 -9.81 -12.92
N TRP A 54 -27.59 -10.80 -12.78
CA TRP A 54 -28.02 -12.19 -12.57
C TRP A 54 -28.50 -12.38 -11.14
N ILE A 55 -29.63 -13.09 -10.98
CA ILE A 55 -30.15 -13.49 -9.68
C ILE A 55 -29.25 -14.57 -9.06
N ASP A 56 -29.26 -14.64 -7.72
CA ASP A 56 -28.36 -15.51 -6.97
C ASP A 56 -28.53 -16.99 -7.33
N CYS A 57 -29.76 -17.46 -7.59
CA CYS A 57 -30.01 -18.84 -8.04
C CYS A 57 -29.30 -19.17 -9.37
N SER A 58 -29.26 -18.24 -10.32
CA SER A 58 -28.53 -18.42 -11.58
C SER A 58 -27.02 -18.49 -11.34
N ARG A 59 -26.50 -17.68 -10.41
CA ARG A 59 -25.07 -17.71 -10.04
C ARG A 59 -24.69 -19.01 -9.32
N ILE A 60 -25.57 -19.54 -8.47
CA ILE A 60 -25.37 -20.82 -7.80
C ILE A 60 -25.38 -21.96 -8.82
N ALA A 61 -26.30 -21.93 -9.80
CA ALA A 61 -26.33 -22.94 -10.87
C ALA A 61 -25.03 -22.92 -11.70
N GLU A 62 -24.57 -21.73 -12.10
CA GLU A 62 -23.29 -21.56 -12.78
C GLU A 62 -22.11 -22.01 -11.91
N ALA A 63 -22.09 -21.67 -10.63
CA ALA A 63 -21.05 -22.10 -9.69
C ALA A 63 -20.95 -23.64 -9.61
N LYS A 64 -22.09 -24.34 -9.55
CA LYS A 64 -22.14 -25.81 -9.60
C LYS A 64 -21.62 -26.33 -10.95
N GLY A 65 -21.97 -25.70 -12.06
CA GLY A 65 -21.47 -26.04 -13.40
C GLY A 65 -19.97 -25.86 -13.56
N ILE A 66 -19.41 -24.75 -13.04
CA ILE A 66 -17.97 -24.48 -13.00
C ILE A 66 -17.25 -25.56 -12.20
N PHE A 67 -17.75 -25.87 -10.99
CA PHE A 67 -17.20 -26.94 -10.17
C PHE A 67 -17.15 -28.26 -10.94
N SER A 68 -18.25 -28.66 -11.56
CA SER A 68 -18.32 -29.92 -12.30
C SER A 68 -17.38 -29.96 -13.50
N ARG A 69 -17.26 -28.85 -14.23
CA ARG A 69 -16.35 -28.73 -15.37
C ARG A 69 -14.88 -28.86 -14.96
N ILE A 70 -14.49 -28.21 -13.86
CA ILE A 70 -13.09 -28.16 -13.42
C ILE A 70 -12.69 -29.46 -12.72
N ASN A 71 -13.56 -30.02 -11.88
CA ASN A 71 -13.25 -31.24 -11.13
C ASN A 71 -13.65 -32.54 -11.86
N ARG A 72 -14.38 -32.43 -12.99
CA ARG A 72 -14.92 -33.56 -13.77
C ARG A 72 -15.79 -34.51 -12.94
N VAL A 73 -16.49 -33.97 -11.94
CA VAL A 73 -17.40 -34.72 -11.05
C VAL A 73 -18.64 -33.88 -10.79
N ASP A 74 -19.80 -34.53 -10.64
CA ASP A 74 -21.03 -33.80 -10.34
C ASP A 74 -21.01 -33.19 -8.95
N PHE A 75 -21.56 -31.98 -8.83
CA PHE A 75 -21.69 -31.30 -7.55
C PHE A 75 -22.63 -32.08 -6.61
N ARG A 76 -22.21 -32.25 -5.36
CA ARG A 76 -23.03 -32.86 -4.29
C ARG A 76 -23.19 -31.87 -3.14
N ASP A 77 -24.35 -31.89 -2.50
CA ASP A 77 -24.69 -30.91 -1.44
C ASP A 77 -23.83 -31.05 -0.17
N ASN A 78 -23.09 -32.16 0.00
CA ASN A 78 -22.12 -32.36 1.08
C ASN A 78 -20.71 -31.82 0.75
N TYR A 79 -20.58 -30.98 -0.28
CA TYR A 79 -19.32 -30.34 -0.65
C TYR A 79 -18.74 -29.53 0.52
N GLN A 80 -17.53 -29.91 0.94
CA GLN A 80 -16.88 -29.32 2.12
C GLN A 80 -16.38 -27.89 1.89
N GLY A 81 -16.19 -27.50 0.63
CA GLY A 81 -15.67 -26.20 0.25
C GLY A 81 -14.39 -26.32 -0.56
N PHE A 82 -13.88 -25.17 -0.99
CA PHE A 82 -12.66 -25.09 -1.78
C PHE A 82 -11.44 -25.01 -0.88
N GLU A 83 -10.50 -25.94 -1.06
CA GLU A 83 -9.29 -25.99 -0.28
C GLU A 83 -8.13 -25.39 -1.07
N PHE A 84 -7.75 -24.15 -0.76
CA PHE A 84 -6.73 -23.43 -1.53
C PHE A 84 -5.42 -24.20 -1.69
N VAL A 85 -4.97 -24.94 -0.67
CA VAL A 85 -3.70 -25.70 -0.75
C VAL A 85 -3.76 -26.81 -1.81
N ARG A 86 -4.90 -27.47 -1.95
CA ARG A 86 -5.05 -28.65 -2.82
C ARG A 86 -5.64 -28.31 -4.19
N ASP A 87 -6.58 -27.37 -4.22
CA ASP A 87 -7.49 -27.22 -5.36
C ASP A 87 -7.08 -26.04 -6.29
N ILE A 88 -6.29 -25.07 -5.79
CA ILE A 88 -5.99 -23.83 -6.52
C ILE A 88 -5.19 -24.04 -7.80
N GLU A 89 -4.19 -24.93 -7.79
CA GLU A 89 -3.33 -25.15 -8.97
C GLU A 89 -4.11 -25.74 -10.14
N ASN A 90 -4.98 -26.72 -9.87
CA ASN A 90 -5.88 -27.29 -10.88
C ASN A 90 -6.84 -26.23 -11.42
N PHE A 91 -7.38 -25.38 -10.54
CA PHE A 91 -8.28 -24.29 -10.93
C PHE A 91 -7.61 -23.28 -11.86
N ILE A 92 -6.49 -22.68 -11.43
CA ILE A 92 -5.82 -21.61 -12.19
C ILE A 92 -5.30 -22.10 -13.53
N ASN A 93 -4.79 -23.33 -13.60
CA ASN A 93 -4.25 -23.91 -14.82
C ASN A 93 -5.35 -24.24 -15.85
N LYS A 94 -6.51 -24.74 -15.40
CA LYS A 94 -7.63 -25.04 -16.32
C LYS A 94 -8.30 -23.79 -16.86
N GLU A 95 -8.54 -22.81 -16.00
CA GLU A 95 -9.20 -21.56 -16.39
C GLU A 95 -8.23 -20.53 -16.99
N GLN A 96 -6.92 -20.84 -16.95
CA GLN A 96 -5.83 -19.95 -17.36
C GLN A 96 -6.05 -18.57 -16.74
N ILE A 97 -6.06 -18.49 -15.41
CA ILE A 97 -6.41 -17.27 -14.67
C ILE A 97 -5.52 -17.05 -13.46
N ASN A 98 -5.13 -15.79 -13.23
CA ASN A 98 -4.40 -15.39 -12.03
C ASN A 98 -5.38 -15.04 -10.91
N VAL A 99 -5.15 -15.54 -9.70
CA VAL A 99 -5.98 -15.27 -8.52
C VAL A 99 -5.21 -14.39 -7.54
N HIS A 100 -5.82 -13.28 -7.14
CA HIS A 100 -5.26 -12.33 -6.18
C HIS A 100 -6.15 -12.29 -4.94
N MET A 101 -5.64 -12.73 -3.80
CA MET A 101 -6.39 -12.81 -2.55
C MET A 101 -6.08 -11.63 -1.64
N TYR A 102 -7.13 -10.88 -1.32
CA TYR A 102 -7.10 -9.79 -0.36
C TYR A 102 -7.74 -10.23 0.95
N THR A 103 -7.27 -9.75 2.09
CA THR A 103 -7.96 -9.85 3.38
C THR A 103 -8.40 -8.48 3.84
N PHE A 104 -9.38 -8.45 4.74
CA PHE A 104 -9.92 -7.22 5.29
C PHE A 104 -9.86 -7.25 6.82
N GLU A 105 -9.40 -6.14 7.40
CA GLU A 105 -9.26 -5.99 8.85
C GLU A 105 -10.20 -4.88 9.38
N ASP A 106 -11.11 -5.25 10.28
CA ASP A 106 -12.19 -4.36 10.76
C ASP A 106 -11.70 -3.21 11.65
N ASN A 107 -10.67 -3.44 12.46
CA ASN A 107 -10.20 -2.45 13.45
C ASN A 107 -9.55 -1.21 12.78
N LEU A 108 -9.12 -1.35 11.52
CA LEU A 108 -8.61 -0.29 10.68
C LEU A 108 -8.91 -0.65 9.22
N PRO A 109 -10.03 -0.22 8.60
CA PRO A 109 -10.50 -0.75 7.32
C PRO A 109 -9.42 -0.58 6.25
N HIS A 110 -8.68 -1.66 6.04
CA HIS A 110 -7.53 -1.80 5.17
C HIS A 110 -7.65 -3.16 4.49
N TYR A 111 -7.32 -3.16 3.22
CA TYR A 111 -7.32 -4.35 2.39
C TYR A 111 -5.87 -4.71 2.09
N GLU A 112 -5.46 -5.90 2.52
CA GLU A 112 -4.10 -6.41 2.33
C GLU A 112 -4.13 -7.52 1.29
N LEU A 113 -3.30 -7.42 0.25
CA LEU A 113 -3.06 -8.56 -0.63
C LEU A 113 -2.19 -9.56 0.14
N THR A 114 -2.73 -10.73 0.45
CA THR A 114 -2.06 -11.75 1.25
C THR A 114 -1.45 -12.86 0.41
N GLN A 115 -2.11 -13.25 -0.69
CA GLN A 115 -1.68 -14.37 -1.53
C GLN A 115 -1.92 -14.10 -3.02
N ASN A 116 -1.04 -14.64 -3.85
CA ASN A 116 -1.12 -14.59 -5.32
C ASN A 116 -0.89 -15.98 -5.91
N TYR A 117 -1.78 -16.39 -6.80
CA TYR A 117 -1.66 -17.62 -7.56
C TYR A 117 -1.61 -17.27 -9.05
N LEU A 118 -0.50 -17.56 -9.70
CA LEU A 118 -0.19 -17.07 -11.04
C LEU A 118 -0.03 -18.22 -12.02
N VAL A 119 -0.44 -17.98 -13.27
CA VAL A 119 -0.22 -18.88 -14.40
C VAL A 119 0.50 -18.12 -15.49
N ASN A 120 1.64 -18.68 -15.93
CA ASN A 120 2.45 -18.08 -16.98
C ASN A 120 1.63 -17.91 -18.28
N GLY A 121 1.66 -16.70 -18.83
CA GLY A 121 1.00 -16.38 -20.10
C GLY A 121 -0.47 -15.94 -20.00
N SER A 122 -1.09 -15.99 -18.82
CA SER A 122 -2.47 -15.48 -18.66
C SER A 122 -2.53 -14.00 -18.28
N ASN A 123 -3.40 -13.26 -18.98
CA ASN A 123 -3.77 -11.88 -18.63
C ASN A 123 -5.07 -11.79 -17.82
N LYS A 124 -5.82 -12.89 -17.66
CA LYS A 124 -7.06 -12.91 -16.88
C LYS A 124 -6.75 -12.77 -15.39
N GLN A 125 -7.62 -12.06 -14.68
CA GLN A 125 -7.47 -11.81 -13.24
C GLN A 125 -8.76 -12.14 -12.50
N PHE A 126 -8.61 -12.75 -11.34
CA PHE A 126 -9.67 -13.03 -10.40
C PHE A 126 -9.27 -12.50 -9.03
N ASN A 127 -9.77 -11.31 -8.71
CA ASN A 127 -9.52 -10.65 -7.45
C ASN A 127 -10.58 -11.09 -6.43
N ILE A 128 -10.14 -11.66 -5.32
CA ILE A 128 -11.02 -12.17 -4.28
C ILE A 128 -10.72 -11.51 -2.94
N LEU A 129 -11.77 -11.21 -2.19
CA LEU A 129 -11.67 -10.80 -0.80
C LEU A 129 -11.99 -12.00 0.09
N PHE A 130 -11.01 -12.45 0.85
CA PHE A 130 -11.10 -13.50 1.84
C PHE A 130 -11.34 -12.87 3.21
N ASN A 131 -12.46 -13.22 3.84
CA ASN A 131 -12.77 -12.86 5.21
C ASN A 131 -12.77 -14.12 6.08
N ASN A 132 -12.09 -14.06 7.22
CA ASN A 132 -12.04 -15.14 8.20
C ASN A 132 -12.16 -14.54 9.60
N ASP A 133 -13.25 -14.85 10.29
CA ASP A 133 -13.52 -14.39 11.66
C ASP A 133 -13.09 -15.44 12.72
N GLY A 134 -12.37 -16.48 12.30
CA GLY A 134 -11.94 -17.60 13.15
C GLY A 134 -12.98 -18.72 13.27
N ILE A 135 -14.22 -18.50 12.82
CA ILE A 135 -15.32 -19.48 12.86
C ILE A 135 -15.82 -19.78 11.43
N ASN A 136 -15.88 -18.76 10.57
CA ASN A 136 -16.32 -18.86 9.19
C ASN A 136 -15.30 -18.22 8.25
N ALA A 137 -15.07 -18.86 7.11
CA ALA A 137 -14.32 -18.29 6.00
C ALA A 137 -15.27 -18.00 4.83
N HIS A 138 -15.23 -16.78 4.29
CA HIS A 138 -16.04 -16.39 3.15
C HIS A 138 -15.22 -15.66 2.09
N ILE A 139 -15.56 -15.89 0.83
CA ILE A 139 -14.87 -15.34 -0.33
C ILE A 139 -15.84 -14.49 -1.11
N MET A 140 -15.46 -13.24 -1.36
CA MET A 140 -16.21 -12.30 -2.18
C MET A 140 -15.42 -11.96 -3.44
N TYR A 141 -16.11 -11.68 -4.54
CA TYR A 141 -15.47 -11.19 -5.75
C TYR A 141 -15.22 -9.68 -5.67
N THR A 142 -14.01 -9.24 -6.02
CA THR A 142 -13.65 -7.82 -6.11
C THR A 142 -13.56 -7.41 -7.56
N SER A 143 -14.47 -6.54 -7.99
CA SER A 143 -14.47 -5.98 -9.37
C SER A 143 -13.58 -4.77 -9.55
N ASP A 144 -13.34 -4.03 -8.46
CA ASP A 144 -12.57 -2.79 -8.46
C ASP A 144 -11.63 -2.78 -7.26
N VAL A 145 -10.42 -3.31 -7.49
CA VAL A 145 -9.36 -3.40 -6.47
C VAL A 145 -8.85 -2.02 -6.05
N GLU A 146 -8.85 -1.05 -6.97
CA GLU A 146 -8.36 0.30 -6.69
C GLU A 146 -9.30 1.01 -5.71
N ALA A 147 -10.61 0.91 -5.97
CA ALA A 147 -11.60 1.48 -5.09
C ALA A 147 -11.75 0.70 -3.77
N LEU A 148 -11.37 -0.58 -3.75
CA LEU A 148 -11.30 -1.36 -2.52
C LEU A 148 -10.12 -0.90 -1.66
N THR A 149 -8.91 -0.91 -2.21
CA THR A 149 -7.65 -0.69 -1.46
C THR A 149 -7.33 0.78 -1.22
N GLY A 150 -7.90 1.71 -1.99
CA GLY A 150 -7.57 3.14 -1.94
C GLY A 150 -6.19 3.46 -2.52
N PHE A 151 -5.52 2.49 -3.14
CA PHE A 151 -4.21 2.64 -3.79
C PHE A 151 -4.35 2.39 -5.28
N ARG A 152 -3.72 3.24 -6.12
CA ARG A 152 -3.63 3.01 -7.56
C ARG A 152 -2.49 2.06 -7.88
N TYR A 153 -2.83 0.91 -8.44
CA TYR A 153 -1.91 -0.06 -9.03
C TYR A 153 -1.57 0.39 -10.45
N GLN A 154 -0.36 0.90 -10.73
CA GLN A 154 0.05 1.11 -12.13
C GLN A 154 1.54 0.84 -12.42
N LYS A 155 1.81 -0.42 -12.78
CA LYS A 155 2.37 -0.91 -14.05
C LYS A 155 2.75 -2.37 -13.80
N LYS A 156 2.15 -3.33 -14.51
CA LYS A 156 2.60 -4.72 -14.45
C LYS A 156 3.97 -4.76 -15.11
N VAL A 157 4.99 -4.95 -14.30
CA VAL A 157 6.35 -5.18 -14.75
C VAL A 157 6.69 -6.55 -14.17
N ASN A 158 6.42 -7.62 -14.91
CA ASN A 158 6.79 -8.97 -14.48
C ASN A 158 8.30 -9.12 -14.62
N GLU A 159 9.04 -8.56 -13.67
CA GLU A 159 10.49 -8.64 -13.63
C GLU A 159 10.94 -9.37 -12.39
N LYS A 160 11.81 -10.36 -12.63
CA LYS A 160 12.46 -11.14 -11.57
C LYS A 160 13.69 -10.36 -11.09
N PHE A 161 13.83 -10.26 -9.78
CA PHE A 161 14.99 -9.67 -9.12
C PHE A 161 15.65 -10.76 -8.26
N GLY A 162 16.73 -11.35 -8.76
CA GLY A 162 17.38 -12.50 -8.12
C GLY A 162 16.50 -13.76 -8.07
N ASP A 163 16.96 -14.77 -7.32
CA ASP A 163 16.35 -16.11 -7.29
C ASP A 163 15.01 -16.19 -6.54
N SER A 164 14.64 -15.14 -5.78
CA SER A 164 13.53 -15.20 -4.82
C SER A 164 12.58 -13.99 -4.82
N SER A 165 12.77 -12.99 -5.68
CA SER A 165 11.92 -11.77 -5.66
C SER A 165 11.27 -11.47 -7.02
N GLN A 166 9.96 -11.19 -6.98
CA GLN A 166 9.17 -10.76 -8.14
C GLN A 166 8.39 -9.50 -7.78
N VAL A 167 8.62 -8.40 -8.50
CA VAL A 167 7.78 -7.21 -8.37
C VAL A 167 6.61 -7.38 -9.32
N THR A 168 5.38 -7.24 -8.82
CA THR A 168 4.15 -7.45 -9.61
C THR A 168 3.44 -6.15 -9.97
N ALA A 169 3.75 -5.05 -9.27
CA ALA A 169 3.30 -3.71 -9.60
C ALA A 169 4.22 -2.65 -8.99
N THR A 170 4.33 -1.51 -9.69
CA THR A 170 5.12 -0.37 -9.24
C THR A 170 4.23 0.85 -8.95
N LEU A 171 4.40 1.47 -7.79
CA LEU A 171 3.96 2.82 -7.48
C LEU A 171 4.94 3.83 -8.10
N ILE A 172 4.42 4.73 -8.93
CA ILE A 172 5.17 5.88 -9.43
C ILE A 172 4.66 7.13 -8.68
N PRO A 173 5.45 7.73 -7.78
CA PRO A 173 5.04 8.97 -7.14
C PRO A 173 4.94 10.11 -8.18
N PHE A 174 4.05 11.07 -7.95
CA PHE A 174 4.06 12.33 -8.72
C PHE A 174 5.14 13.29 -8.25
N ALA A 175 5.50 13.19 -6.97
CA ALA A 175 6.45 14.06 -6.31
C ALA A 175 7.05 13.36 -5.09
N ILE A 176 8.28 13.74 -4.77
CA ILE A 176 9.00 13.25 -3.60
C ILE A 176 9.71 14.42 -2.93
N ALA A 177 9.50 14.55 -1.62
CA ALA A 177 10.22 15.50 -0.78
C ALA A 177 11.16 14.72 0.14
N SER A 178 12.25 15.34 0.54
CA SER A 178 13.20 14.80 1.51
C SER A 178 13.78 15.93 2.33
N ILE A 179 14.20 15.59 3.55
CA ILE A 179 14.79 16.53 4.50
C ILE A 179 16.05 15.90 5.04
N VAL A 180 17.11 16.69 5.08
CA VAL A 180 18.44 16.29 5.56
C VAL A 180 18.73 17.06 6.83
N LYS A 181 19.26 16.36 7.83
CA LYS A 181 19.82 16.94 9.06
C LYS A 181 21.33 16.77 9.00
N LEU A 182 22.03 17.87 8.78
CA LEU A 182 23.49 17.98 8.83
C LEU A 182 23.92 18.73 10.10
N ALA A 183 25.22 18.73 10.39
CA ALA A 183 25.80 19.56 11.45
C ALA A 183 25.60 21.06 11.17
N SER A 184 25.58 21.46 9.89
CA SER A 184 25.33 22.84 9.45
C SER A 184 23.88 23.28 9.57
N GLY A 185 22.93 22.36 9.71
CA GLY A 185 21.51 22.67 9.85
C GLY A 185 20.59 21.66 9.17
N ILE A 186 19.31 22.04 9.07
CA ILE A 186 18.25 21.23 8.46
C ILE A 186 17.75 21.93 7.19
N TYR A 187 17.72 21.21 6.08
CA TYR A 187 17.11 21.69 4.85
C TYR A 187 16.35 20.59 4.14
N SER A 188 15.56 20.98 3.15
CA SER A 188 14.69 20.09 2.38
C SER A 188 14.94 20.26 0.89
N PHE A 189 14.86 19.15 0.17
CA PHE A 189 14.82 19.14 -1.29
C PHE A 189 13.59 18.39 -1.80
N TYR A 190 13.25 18.63 -3.07
CA TYR A 190 12.01 18.17 -3.65
C TYR A 190 12.20 17.94 -5.15
N TYR A 191 11.65 16.83 -5.63
CA TYR A 191 11.60 16.45 -7.03
C TYR A 191 10.19 16.06 -7.42
N ASP A 192 9.79 16.30 -8.66
CA ASP A 192 8.51 15.85 -9.18
C ASP A 192 8.60 15.42 -10.64
N ILE A 193 7.51 14.81 -11.11
CA ILE A 193 7.39 14.21 -12.43
C ILE A 193 7.59 15.18 -13.60
N ARG A 194 7.65 16.51 -13.37
CA ARG A 194 7.98 17.48 -14.41
C ARG A 194 9.48 17.50 -14.75
N THR A 195 10.31 16.94 -13.88
CA THR A 195 11.73 16.73 -14.13
C THR A 195 11.93 15.34 -14.75
N GLU A 196 12.70 15.26 -15.83
CA GLU A 196 13.09 13.98 -16.41
C GLU A 196 13.93 13.17 -15.41
N ASP A 197 13.70 11.86 -15.35
CA ASP A 197 14.37 10.93 -14.42
C ASP A 197 14.42 11.42 -12.97
N PHE A 198 13.37 12.13 -12.52
CA PHE A 198 13.37 12.80 -11.22
C PHE A 198 13.61 11.86 -10.03
N LEU A 199 13.29 10.57 -10.16
CA LEU A 199 13.55 9.57 -9.12
C LEU A 199 15.02 9.16 -9.05
N ASP A 200 15.70 9.09 -10.20
CA ASP A 200 17.12 8.80 -10.26
C ASP A 200 17.91 9.99 -9.73
N ASN A 201 17.56 11.21 -10.19
CA ASN A 201 18.08 12.47 -9.65
C ASN A 201 17.85 12.58 -8.12
N TRP A 202 16.68 12.19 -7.63
CA TRP A 202 16.39 12.16 -6.19
C TRP A 202 17.28 11.16 -5.44
N LEU A 203 17.49 9.97 -6.01
CA LEU A 203 18.29 8.94 -5.38
C LEU A 203 19.77 9.34 -5.33
N GLU A 204 20.31 9.85 -6.43
CA GLU A 204 21.67 10.42 -6.50
C GLU A 204 21.87 11.51 -5.45
N GLN A 205 20.93 12.45 -5.33
CA GLN A 205 20.97 13.48 -4.30
C GLN A 205 21.07 12.84 -2.90
N ILE A 206 20.25 11.83 -2.57
CA ILE A 206 20.32 11.19 -1.24
C ILE A 206 21.72 10.62 -0.96
N PHE A 207 22.40 10.08 -1.96
CA PHE A 207 23.73 9.53 -1.75
C PHE A 207 24.82 10.60 -1.60
N GLU A 208 24.72 11.71 -2.32
CA GLU A 208 25.58 12.88 -2.06
C GLU A 208 25.38 13.41 -0.63
N GLU A 209 24.13 13.50 -0.19
CA GLU A 209 23.80 13.90 1.18
C GLU A 209 24.33 12.90 2.21
N ALA A 210 24.24 11.60 1.92
CA ALA A 210 24.78 10.56 2.79
C ALA A 210 26.30 10.65 2.95
N LYS A 211 27.06 11.14 1.94
CA LYS A 211 28.50 11.42 2.09
C LYS A 211 28.71 12.47 3.17
N GLN A 212 27.91 13.53 3.19
CA GLN A 212 28.04 14.60 4.18
C GLN A 212 27.55 14.18 5.55
N VAL A 213 26.39 13.51 5.66
CA VAL A 213 25.89 12.93 6.92
C VAL A 213 26.91 12.00 7.54
N LYS A 214 27.62 11.21 6.73
CA LYS A 214 28.70 10.33 7.20
C LYS A 214 29.86 11.11 7.79
N LYS A 215 30.30 12.20 7.13
CA LYS A 215 31.37 13.08 7.65
C LYS A 215 30.96 13.70 8.98
N ASP A 216 29.74 14.24 9.06
CA ASP A 216 29.22 14.92 10.25
C ASP A 216 29.05 13.98 11.45
N ASN A 217 28.83 12.68 11.20
CA ASN A 217 28.67 11.66 12.24
C ASN A 217 29.98 10.90 12.57
N LYS A 218 31.13 11.28 12.00
CA LYS A 218 32.42 10.64 12.31
C LYS A 218 32.72 10.81 13.80
N TYR A 219 32.96 9.71 14.53
CA TYR A 219 33.48 9.79 15.89
C TYR A 219 34.86 10.45 15.87
N LEU A 220 35.11 11.34 16.84
CA LEU A 220 36.43 11.97 17.02
C LEU A 220 37.49 10.94 17.42
N ASP A 221 37.08 9.94 18.20
CA ASP A 221 37.92 8.82 18.60
C ASP A 221 38.00 7.80 17.45
N GLU A 222 39.19 7.67 16.87
CA GLU A 222 39.46 6.76 15.74
C GLU A 222 39.56 5.29 16.17
N THR A 223 39.59 5.01 17.47
CA THR A 223 39.58 3.63 18.00
C THR A 223 38.17 3.01 18.01
N ILE A 224 37.11 3.84 17.89
CA ILE A 224 35.73 3.38 17.84
C ILE A 224 35.40 2.88 16.43
N PRO A 225 34.93 1.63 16.25
CA PRO A 225 34.46 1.14 14.96
C PRO A 225 33.37 2.03 14.38
N GLN A 226 33.63 2.59 13.20
CA GLN A 226 32.67 3.47 12.54
C GLN A 226 31.62 2.66 11.77
N TYR A 227 30.35 2.86 12.09
CA TYR A 227 29.24 2.29 11.33
C TYR A 227 28.90 3.18 10.14
N TYR A 228 28.96 2.61 8.94
CA TYR A 228 28.97 3.35 7.67
C TYR A 228 27.60 3.51 6.99
N GLU A 229 26.52 3.40 7.75
CA GLU A 229 25.17 3.23 7.22
C GLU A 229 24.27 4.43 7.54
N VAL A 230 23.82 5.16 6.51
CA VAL A 230 22.95 6.34 6.64
C VAL A 230 21.49 5.93 6.53
N SER A 231 20.67 6.27 7.52
CA SER A 231 19.24 5.93 7.54
C SER A 231 18.41 6.92 6.74
N VAL A 232 17.62 6.39 5.81
CA VAL A 232 16.51 7.06 5.14
C VAL A 232 15.21 6.58 5.80
N ILE A 233 14.52 7.49 6.46
CA ILE A 233 13.39 7.15 7.34
C ILE A 233 12.10 7.72 6.76
N ARG A 234 11.07 6.88 6.64
CA ARG A 234 9.72 7.32 6.29
C ARG A 234 8.66 6.52 7.07
N PHE A 235 7.54 7.15 7.39
CA PHE A 235 6.45 6.50 8.12
C PHE A 235 5.57 5.68 7.17
N ASN A 236 5.31 4.42 7.51
CA ASN A 236 4.48 3.48 6.75
C ASN A 236 4.94 3.29 5.29
N SER A 237 6.25 3.20 5.07
CA SER A 237 6.86 3.35 3.75
C SER A 237 7.26 2.06 3.04
N ALA A 238 7.20 0.90 3.70
CA ALA A 238 7.75 -0.35 3.18
C ALA A 238 7.39 -0.66 1.71
N LYS A 239 6.11 -0.53 1.35
CA LYS A 239 5.63 -0.76 -0.04
C LYS A 239 6.15 0.29 -1.02
N PHE A 240 6.22 1.55 -0.60
CA PHE A 240 6.69 2.66 -1.41
C PHE A 240 8.21 2.60 -1.62
N ASP A 241 8.97 2.34 -0.56
CA ASP A 241 10.42 2.16 -0.59
C ASP A 241 10.79 0.99 -1.51
N ALA A 242 10.17 -0.17 -1.31
CA ALA A 242 10.37 -1.32 -2.19
C ALA A 242 10.08 -0.95 -3.65
N SER A 243 8.93 -0.34 -3.92
CA SER A 243 8.52 0.04 -5.28
C SER A 243 9.52 0.96 -5.99
N ILE A 244 9.98 2.02 -5.32
CA ILE A 244 10.93 2.97 -5.90
C ILE A 244 12.28 2.30 -6.11
N LEU A 245 12.76 1.58 -5.10
CA LEU A 245 14.09 0.97 -5.13
C LEU A 245 14.16 -0.14 -6.18
N PHE A 246 13.20 -1.05 -6.26
CA PHE A 246 13.24 -2.11 -7.27
C PHE A 246 13.08 -1.60 -8.71
N LYS A 247 12.37 -0.48 -8.94
CA LYS A 247 12.23 0.09 -10.28
C LYS A 247 13.46 0.87 -10.72
N ASN A 248 14.06 1.65 -9.82
CA ASN A 248 15.09 2.63 -10.17
C ASN A 248 16.52 2.12 -9.91
N LEU A 249 16.71 1.12 -9.04
CA LEU A 249 18.04 0.52 -8.80
C LEU A 249 18.54 -0.40 -9.92
N LYS A 250 17.88 -0.40 -11.08
CA LYS A 250 18.45 -1.01 -12.29
C LYS A 250 19.60 -0.20 -12.89
N SER A 251 19.86 1.00 -12.36
CA SER A 251 21.07 1.76 -12.66
C SER A 251 22.32 0.95 -12.30
N LYS A 252 23.36 1.05 -13.16
CA LYS A 252 24.59 0.25 -13.07
C LYS A 252 25.36 0.46 -11.77
N ASP A 253 25.08 1.50 -11.00
CA ASP A 253 25.95 1.96 -9.91
C ASP A 253 25.48 1.53 -8.52
N TRP A 254 24.38 0.77 -8.38
CA TRP A 254 23.78 0.46 -7.08
C TRP A 254 23.36 -1.00 -6.97
N THR A 255 23.33 -1.53 -5.75
CA THR A 255 22.86 -2.90 -5.47
C THR A 255 22.07 -2.97 -4.18
N ILE A 256 21.02 -3.80 -4.15
CA ILE A 256 20.33 -4.14 -2.92
C ILE A 256 21.16 -5.21 -2.21
N SER A 257 21.74 -4.88 -1.07
CA SER A 257 22.64 -5.80 -0.37
C SER A 257 21.97 -6.67 0.68
N LYS A 258 20.85 -6.20 1.25
CA LYS A 258 20.06 -6.94 2.23
C LYS A 258 18.61 -6.50 2.17
N TYR A 259 17.73 -7.48 2.17
CA TYR A 259 16.30 -7.34 2.22
C TYR A 259 15.80 -8.31 3.29
N GLN A 260 15.19 -7.81 4.36
CA GLN A 260 14.75 -8.64 5.48
C GLN A 260 13.22 -8.62 5.60
N ASP A 261 12.62 -9.72 5.18
CA ASP A 261 11.19 -9.99 5.27
C ASP A 261 10.87 -10.91 6.44
N GLN A 262 9.97 -10.45 7.30
CA GLN A 262 9.12 -11.34 8.09
C GLN A 262 7.70 -10.81 7.94
N ASN A 263 6.79 -11.65 7.42
CA ASN A 263 5.36 -11.39 7.25
C ASN A 263 5.02 -10.12 6.44
N THR A 264 5.17 -10.19 5.11
CA THR A 264 4.63 -9.25 4.10
C THR A 264 5.05 -7.76 4.20
N ILE A 265 5.89 -7.37 5.15
CA ILE A 265 6.41 -6.00 5.30
C ILE A 265 7.93 -6.04 5.40
N ALA A 266 8.61 -5.48 4.40
CA ALA A 266 10.06 -5.27 4.44
C ALA A 266 10.43 -4.43 5.68
N LYS A 267 11.19 -5.03 6.60
CA LYS A 267 11.64 -4.33 7.83
C LYS A 267 12.70 -3.29 7.51
N LEU A 268 13.52 -3.57 6.50
CA LEU A 268 14.71 -2.82 6.15
C LEU A 268 15.11 -3.14 4.71
N ILE A 269 15.42 -2.11 3.91
CA ILE A 269 16.07 -2.28 2.61
C ILE A 269 17.42 -1.59 2.67
N ILE A 270 18.49 -2.35 2.49
CA ILE A 270 19.86 -1.82 2.46
C ILE A 270 20.32 -1.71 1.01
N VAL A 271 20.68 -0.50 0.60
CA VAL A 271 21.17 -0.19 -0.74
C VAL A 271 22.62 0.27 -0.64
N LYS A 272 23.48 -0.34 -1.44
CA LYS A 272 24.90 0.02 -1.55
C LYS A 272 25.16 0.65 -2.91
N HIS A 273 25.90 1.75 -2.90
CA HIS A 273 26.49 2.28 -4.12
C HIS A 273 27.80 1.54 -4.41
N GLN A 274 28.04 1.18 -5.67
CA GLN A 274 29.16 0.34 -6.07
C GLN A 274 30.51 1.06 -5.97
N SER A 275 30.53 2.37 -6.24
CA SER A 275 31.77 3.18 -6.25
C SER A 275 32.01 3.94 -4.95
N SER A 276 31.00 4.12 -4.09
CA SER A 276 31.17 4.76 -2.78
C SER A 276 30.98 3.78 -1.64
N CYS A 277 31.80 3.84 -0.59
CA CYS A 277 31.64 3.06 0.64
C CYS A 277 30.44 3.51 1.51
N ILE A 278 29.31 3.83 0.88
CA ILE A 278 28.08 4.33 1.51
C ILE A 278 26.99 3.30 1.34
N GLN A 279 26.29 3.07 2.46
CA GLN A 279 25.13 2.21 2.51
C GLN A 279 23.95 3.04 3.00
N LEU A 280 22.89 3.08 2.22
CA LEU A 280 21.62 3.65 2.64
C LEU A 280 20.74 2.57 3.25
N ILE A 281 20.07 2.92 4.33
CA ILE A 281 19.12 2.06 4.99
C ILE A 281 17.75 2.70 4.94
N PHE A 282 16.89 2.14 4.11
CA PHE A 282 15.49 2.51 4.05
C PHE A 282 14.75 1.79 5.17
N ALA A 283 14.31 2.56 6.17
CA ALA A 283 13.66 2.07 7.36
C ALA A 283 12.23 2.58 7.45
N ASN A 284 11.27 1.64 7.55
CA ASN A 284 9.87 1.97 7.78
C ASN A 284 9.66 2.31 9.27
N PHE A 285 9.49 3.59 9.57
CA PHE A 285 9.37 4.06 10.95
C PHE A 285 8.16 3.47 11.70
N LYS A 286 7.11 3.06 10.97
CA LYS A 286 5.92 2.45 11.59
C LYS A 286 6.27 1.21 12.41
N ILE A 287 7.33 0.48 12.06
CA ILE A 287 7.76 -0.75 12.75
C ILE A 287 8.30 -0.44 14.15
N TYR A 288 8.82 0.77 14.37
CA TYR A 288 9.38 1.20 15.65
C TYR A 288 8.36 1.97 16.52
N SER A 289 7.14 2.16 16.02
CA SER A 289 6.08 2.90 16.69
C SER A 289 4.97 1.93 17.13
N MET A 290 4.64 1.93 18.42
CA MET A 290 3.41 1.28 18.94
C MET A 290 2.14 1.90 18.34
N GLN A 291 2.24 3.15 17.88
CA GLN A 291 1.13 3.89 17.31
C GLN A 291 0.98 3.65 15.81
N HIS A 292 -0.27 3.46 15.37
CA HIS A 292 -0.60 3.18 13.98
C HIS A 292 -0.75 4.44 13.10
N LYS A 293 -0.83 5.64 13.70
CA LYS A 293 -1.00 6.92 12.98
C LYS A 293 0.16 7.85 13.28
N LEU A 294 0.65 8.54 12.25
CA LEU A 294 1.70 9.54 12.38
C LEU A 294 1.37 10.63 13.41
N LYS A 295 0.11 11.06 13.50
CA LYS A 295 -0.33 12.06 14.50
C LYS A 295 -0.07 11.57 15.94
N ASP A 296 -0.40 10.32 16.21
CA ASP A 296 -0.27 9.74 17.55
C ASP A 296 1.21 9.52 17.86
N THR A 297 2.01 9.07 16.89
CA THR A 297 3.46 9.01 17.02
C THR A 297 4.08 10.40 17.28
N VAL A 298 3.64 11.44 16.59
CA VAL A 298 4.15 12.81 16.80
C VAL A 298 3.75 13.36 18.16
N ARG A 299 2.55 13.03 18.66
CA ARG A 299 2.14 13.37 20.02
C ARG A 299 3.02 12.68 21.06
N ASP A 300 3.28 11.39 20.86
CA ASP A 300 3.98 10.57 21.86
C ASP A 300 5.49 10.86 21.90
N PHE A 301 6.10 11.15 20.74
CA PHE A 301 7.54 11.41 20.63
C PHE A 301 7.89 12.91 20.59
N GLY A 302 6.93 13.78 20.29
CA GLY A 302 7.14 15.21 20.07
C GLY A 302 6.52 16.13 21.11
N ASN A 303 7.00 17.37 21.19
CA ASN A 303 6.49 18.42 22.10
C ASN A 303 5.10 19.01 21.70
N GLY A 304 4.18 18.18 21.18
CA GLY A 304 2.75 18.43 21.33
C GLY A 304 1.99 19.29 20.32
N GLN A 305 2.56 19.78 19.21
CA GLN A 305 1.78 20.51 18.18
C GLN A 305 1.83 19.86 16.80
N TYR A 306 0.88 18.96 16.55
CA TYR A 306 0.67 18.37 15.22
C TYR A 306 -0.27 19.25 14.38
N LYS A 307 0.29 20.15 13.57
CA LYS A 307 -0.45 20.79 12.48
C LYS A 307 -0.44 19.84 11.28
N LYS A 308 -1.59 19.66 10.62
CA LYS A 308 -1.69 18.81 9.42
C LYS A 308 -2.35 19.60 8.29
N TYR A 309 -1.61 19.77 7.20
CA TYR A 309 -2.18 20.25 5.94
C TYR A 309 -2.97 19.14 5.23
N ARG A 310 -3.75 19.50 4.21
CA ARG A 310 -4.66 18.57 3.53
C ARG A 310 -4.37 18.56 2.05
N PHE A 311 -4.28 17.36 1.50
CA PHE A 311 -4.17 17.16 0.07
C PHE A 311 -5.13 16.04 -0.37
N PRO A 312 -5.90 16.22 -1.45
CA PRO A 312 -6.91 15.25 -1.87
C PRO A 312 -6.29 14.19 -2.80
N HIS A 313 -5.65 13.19 -2.19
CA HIS A 313 -4.98 12.10 -2.92
C HIS A 313 -5.95 11.23 -3.75
N GLU A 314 -7.24 11.18 -3.42
CA GLU A 314 -8.25 10.45 -4.19
C GLU A 314 -8.66 11.20 -5.48
N PHE A 315 -8.53 12.52 -5.50
CA PHE A 315 -8.95 13.37 -6.61
C PHE A 315 -7.86 13.49 -7.69
N ILE A 316 -6.61 13.69 -7.26
CA ILE A 316 -5.45 13.83 -8.14
C ILE A 316 -4.93 12.44 -8.53
N ASN A 317 -4.85 12.20 -9.83
CA ASN A 317 -4.62 10.87 -10.37
C ASN A 317 -3.91 10.95 -11.74
N ILE A 318 -3.37 9.83 -12.25
CA ILE A 318 -2.54 9.82 -13.47
C ILE A 318 -3.19 10.42 -14.71
N ASN A 319 -4.53 10.43 -14.79
CA ASN A 319 -5.25 10.93 -15.95
C ASN A 319 -5.47 12.44 -15.88
N ASN A 320 -5.41 13.03 -14.69
CA ASN A 320 -5.74 14.44 -14.49
C ASN A 320 -4.66 15.27 -13.78
N TYR A 321 -3.58 14.66 -13.27
CA TYR A 321 -2.62 15.35 -12.41
C TYR A 321 -2.02 16.58 -13.08
N MET A 322 -1.64 16.53 -14.36
CA MET A 322 -1.10 17.70 -15.06
C MET A 322 -2.13 18.83 -15.12
N ASN A 323 -3.35 18.52 -15.58
CA ASN A 323 -4.42 19.51 -15.73
C ASN A 323 -4.84 20.08 -14.38
N GLU A 324 -4.94 19.26 -13.34
CA GLU A 324 -5.38 19.69 -12.03
C GLU A 324 -4.29 20.42 -11.25
N LEU A 325 -3.02 20.01 -11.33
CA LEU A 325 -1.94 20.62 -10.54
C LEU A 325 -1.39 21.90 -11.18
N ASN A 326 -1.57 22.10 -12.49
CA ASN A 326 -1.20 23.35 -13.17
C ASN A 326 -2.16 24.51 -12.88
N LYS A 327 -3.34 24.25 -12.30
CA LYS A 327 -4.29 25.31 -11.93
C LYS A 327 -3.79 26.15 -10.76
N CYS A 328 -4.15 27.42 -10.77
CA CYS A 328 -3.85 28.38 -9.69
C CYS A 328 -4.98 28.49 -8.67
N GLU A 329 -6.21 28.14 -9.04
CA GLU A 329 -7.35 28.17 -8.14
C GLU A 329 -7.24 27.08 -7.04
N PRO A 330 -7.86 27.28 -5.86
CA PRO A 330 -7.94 26.24 -4.83
C PRO A 330 -8.59 24.96 -5.36
N ILE A 331 -8.23 23.82 -4.79
CA ILE A 331 -8.89 22.56 -5.10
C ILE A 331 -10.32 22.62 -4.51
N PRO A 332 -11.36 22.22 -5.27
CA PRO A 332 -12.75 22.23 -4.80
C PRO A 332 -12.94 21.39 -3.53
N ILE A 333 -13.87 21.78 -2.65
CA ILE A 333 -14.11 21.10 -1.37
C ILE A 333 -14.49 19.63 -1.54
N GLU A 334 -15.23 19.32 -2.61
CA GLU A 334 -15.71 17.97 -2.96
C GLU A 334 -14.55 17.02 -3.27
N ALA A 335 -13.38 17.55 -3.68
CA ALA A 335 -12.19 16.74 -3.90
C ALA A 335 -11.62 16.15 -2.60
N PHE A 336 -11.88 16.79 -1.46
CA PHE A 336 -11.42 16.35 -0.13
C PHE A 336 -12.38 15.38 0.55
N ASP A 337 -13.56 15.15 -0.02
CA ASP A 337 -14.51 14.20 0.52
C ASP A 337 -13.91 12.81 0.48
N ASN A 338 -13.83 12.18 1.66
CA ASN A 338 -13.40 10.81 1.74
C ASN A 338 -14.56 9.93 1.30
N LYS A 339 -14.52 9.53 0.02
CA LYS A 339 -15.58 8.72 -0.56
C LYS A 339 -15.67 7.41 0.20
N LEU A 340 -14.55 6.77 0.54
CA LEU A 340 -14.51 5.50 1.26
C LEU A 340 -15.30 5.51 2.58
N ARG A 341 -15.16 6.56 3.39
CA ARG A 341 -15.77 6.67 4.73
C ARG A 341 -17.07 7.48 4.75
N ASN A 342 -17.58 7.86 3.57
CA ASN A 342 -18.72 8.78 3.41
C ASN A 342 -18.57 10.04 4.29
N LYS A 343 -17.36 10.58 4.36
CA LYS A 343 -17.03 11.69 5.25
C LYS A 343 -16.70 12.91 4.44
N LYS A 344 -17.55 13.92 4.55
CA LYS A 344 -17.30 15.24 3.96
C LYS A 344 -16.28 16.02 4.76
N LEU A 345 -15.52 16.87 4.08
CA LEU A 345 -14.70 17.86 4.76
C LEU A 345 -15.61 18.95 5.37
N SER A 346 -15.33 19.37 6.60
CA SER A 346 -16.08 20.48 7.20
C SER A 346 -15.62 21.81 6.60
N GLU A 347 -16.53 22.77 6.48
CA GLU A 347 -16.25 24.10 5.91
C GLU A 347 -15.08 24.79 6.61
N ASP A 348 -14.99 24.72 7.95
CA ASP A 348 -13.89 25.32 8.70
C ASP A 348 -12.52 24.74 8.29
N LYS A 349 -12.45 23.43 8.09
CA LYS A 349 -11.22 22.76 7.64
C LYS A 349 -10.89 23.07 6.19
N TYR A 350 -11.89 23.37 5.39
CA TYR A 350 -11.71 23.81 4.02
C TYR A 350 -11.20 25.26 3.97
N LYS A 351 -11.72 26.15 4.81
CA LYS A 351 -11.20 27.51 4.99
C LYS A 351 -9.72 27.50 5.42
N ASP A 352 -9.35 26.65 6.37
CA ASP A 352 -7.94 26.45 6.75
C ASP A 352 -7.05 26.07 5.55
N TYR A 353 -7.56 25.18 4.69
CA TYR A 353 -6.88 24.78 3.45
C TYR A 353 -6.76 25.96 2.48
N GLN A 354 -7.84 26.71 2.25
CA GLN A 354 -7.86 27.84 1.32
C GLN A 354 -6.87 28.93 1.74
N VAL A 355 -6.81 29.27 3.03
CA VAL A 355 -5.87 30.26 3.58
C VAL A 355 -4.42 29.84 3.32
N GLU A 356 -4.10 28.56 3.48
CA GLU A 356 -2.74 28.08 3.18
C GLU A 356 -2.48 28.02 1.67
N ALA A 357 -3.42 27.49 0.89
CA ALA A 357 -3.30 27.34 -0.56
C ALA A 357 -3.10 28.69 -1.26
N ALA A 358 -3.75 29.76 -0.79
CA ALA A 358 -3.63 31.12 -1.34
C ALA A 358 -2.20 31.69 -1.25
N LYS A 359 -1.32 31.13 -0.41
CA LYS A 359 0.09 31.54 -0.31
C LYS A 359 0.96 31.00 -1.44
N HIS A 360 0.39 30.15 -2.31
CA HIS A 360 1.11 29.44 -3.35
C HIS A 360 0.54 29.79 -4.73
N LYS A 361 1.42 29.97 -5.71
CA LYS A 361 1.04 30.41 -7.06
C LYS A 361 0.25 29.34 -7.82
N SER A 362 0.61 28.07 -7.63
CA SER A 362 -0.03 26.93 -8.28
C SER A 362 -0.32 25.80 -7.28
N ARG A 363 -1.18 24.87 -7.67
CA ARG A 363 -1.40 23.64 -6.89
C ARG A 363 -0.15 22.76 -6.83
N TRP A 364 0.77 22.85 -7.80
CA TRP A 364 2.13 22.27 -7.70
C TRP A 364 2.94 22.86 -6.55
N ASP A 365 2.93 24.18 -6.40
CA ASP A 365 3.65 24.86 -5.32
C ASP A 365 3.06 24.49 -3.95
N TYR A 366 1.74 24.36 -3.88
CA TYR A 366 1.06 23.83 -2.69
C TYR A 366 1.44 22.38 -2.40
N LEU A 367 1.46 21.50 -3.41
CA LEU A 367 1.88 20.09 -3.25
C LEU A 367 3.32 19.99 -2.73
N LYS A 368 4.24 20.80 -3.26
CA LYS A 368 5.62 20.91 -2.77
C LYS A 368 5.65 21.31 -1.30
N HIS A 369 4.94 22.37 -0.93
CA HIS A 369 4.85 22.82 0.46
C HIS A 369 4.26 21.74 1.37
N PHE A 370 3.15 21.12 0.96
CA PHE A 370 2.47 20.04 1.68
C PHE A 370 3.42 18.87 1.94
N ASN A 371 4.10 18.36 0.91
CA ASN A 371 5.01 17.22 1.02
C ASN A 371 6.20 17.52 1.95
N ILE A 372 6.80 18.71 1.82
CA ILE A 372 7.91 19.12 2.70
C ILE A 372 7.42 19.24 4.15
N PHE A 373 6.23 19.82 4.36
CA PHE A 373 5.68 20.02 5.70
C PHE A 373 5.30 18.71 6.39
N ASP A 374 4.71 17.76 5.66
CA ASP A 374 4.35 16.45 6.21
C ASP A 374 5.59 15.71 6.73
N ILE A 375 6.74 15.84 6.04
CA ILE A 375 8.02 15.25 6.47
C ILE A 375 8.68 16.07 7.59
N LYS A 376 8.58 17.41 7.59
CA LYS A 376 9.11 18.23 8.71
C LYS A 376 8.54 17.80 10.05
N THR A 377 7.29 17.36 10.04
CA THR A 377 6.61 16.85 11.23
C THR A 377 7.31 15.63 11.82
N ILE A 378 7.96 14.80 10.99
CA ILE A 378 8.77 13.64 11.44
C ILE A 378 10.09 14.09 12.08
N ILE A 379 10.75 15.14 11.56
CA ILE A 379 12.10 15.53 12.02
C ILE A 379 12.09 16.47 13.22
N CYS A 380 11.13 17.40 13.30
CA CYS A 380 11.10 18.42 14.36
C CYS A 380 10.80 17.87 15.78
N HIS A 381 10.38 16.62 15.90
CA HIS A 381 9.80 16.07 17.14
C HIS A 381 10.69 15.04 17.85
N ARG A 382 12.03 15.18 17.81
CA ARG A 382 13.00 14.22 18.44
C ARG A 382 12.91 12.75 17.97
N ILE A 383 11.98 12.42 17.09
CA ILE A 383 11.81 11.08 16.49
C ILE A 383 13.13 10.60 15.88
N PHE A 384 13.89 11.47 15.20
CA PHE A 384 15.17 11.09 14.61
C PHE A 384 16.20 10.66 15.67
N ASP A 385 16.25 11.36 16.80
CA ASP A 385 17.16 11.04 17.91
C ASP A 385 16.70 9.76 18.64
N CYS A 386 15.38 9.55 18.76
CA CYS A 386 14.80 8.29 19.25
C CYS A 386 15.11 7.11 18.31
N ILE A 387 15.06 7.29 16.99
CA ILE A 387 15.38 6.25 16.01
C ILE A 387 16.87 5.89 16.09
N ARG A 388 17.76 6.89 16.23
CA ARG A 388 19.19 6.64 16.47
C ARG A 388 19.39 5.78 17.73
N ALA A 389 18.68 6.10 18.81
CA ALA A 389 18.74 5.33 20.06
C ALA A 389 18.16 3.90 19.95
N LEU A 390 17.04 3.73 19.25
CA LEU A 390 16.38 2.42 19.06
C LEU A 390 17.21 1.48 18.17
N ARG A 391 17.94 2.02 17.20
CA ARG A 391 18.81 1.25 16.30
C ARG A 391 19.96 0.55 17.05
N HIS A 392 20.50 1.19 18.09
CA HIS A 392 21.51 0.56 18.96
C HIS A 392 20.97 -0.64 19.78
N ARG A 393 19.66 -0.70 20.05
CA ARG A 393 19.05 -1.82 20.79
C ARG A 393 18.71 -3.04 19.94
N TYR A 394 18.37 -2.85 18.65
CA TYR A 394 17.89 -3.93 17.78
C TYR A 394 18.95 -4.52 16.85
N ILE A 395 20.10 -3.86 16.67
CA ILE A 395 21.22 -4.40 15.87
C ILE A 395 22.24 -5.15 16.76
N GLY A 396 22.11 -5.04 18.08
CA GLY A 396 22.98 -5.72 19.06
C GLY A 396 22.47 -7.09 19.55
N GLN A 397 21.54 -7.74 18.83
CA GLN A 397 21.07 -9.10 19.13
C GLN A 397 21.29 -10.03 17.94
#